data_AF-A0A1F2WBH9-F1
#
_entry.id   AF-A0A1F2WBH9-F1
#
_cell.length_a   1.000
_cell.length_b   1.000
_cell.length_c   1.000
_cell.angle_alpha   90.00
_cell.angle_beta   90.00
_cell.angle_gamma   90.00
#
_symmetry.space_group_name_H-M   'P 1'
#
loop_
_entity.id
_entity.type
_entity.pdbx_description
1 polymer ?
#
loop_
_entity_poly.entity_id
_entity_poly.type
_entity_poly.pdbx_seq_one_letter_code
_entity_poly.pdbx_strand_id
1 'polypeptide(L)'
;MSSFVADTSRRLPRGWAHLGFQFVIWMGFYVVYQVARGAADRSVASAFSNGEWVLRKERGLGALFEPAVQRVVDTSSIMVTLTSYTYWLSQFAVVGATLLWVYFRHHEKFSGFRNWLITANLVGLVGYILMPTAPPRMFPEWGFVDTLGQFSSINHDSGLISFASNPYAAMPSLHAMDALIVGVVMFGLVRSRVAKALWIAWPAWVAFSVISTGNHYWLDVVAGFVLAVATGLALRRVRTLRLQRA
;
A
#
# COMPACT_ATOMS: atom_id res chain seq x y z
N MET A 1 6.37 -49.18 -22.13
CA MET A 1 7.01 -48.41 -21.04
C MET A 1 7.86 -47.32 -21.66
N SER A 2 7.77 -46.11 -21.09
CA SER A 2 8.66 -44.95 -21.27
C SER A 2 8.50 -44.07 -22.53
N SER A 3 7.83 -42.93 -22.35
CA SER A 3 8.44 -41.58 -22.49
C SER A 3 7.39 -40.47 -22.60
N PHE A 4 6.42 -40.44 -21.66
CA PHE A 4 5.74 -39.18 -21.31
C PHE A 4 6.57 -38.46 -20.24
N VAL A 5 7.80 -38.09 -20.57
CA VAL A 5 8.44 -36.98 -19.87
C VAL A 5 7.84 -35.74 -20.49
N ALA A 6 6.71 -35.30 -19.92
CA ALA A 6 6.18 -33.99 -20.17
C ALA A 6 7.31 -32.99 -19.90
N ASP A 7 7.76 -32.32 -20.96
CA ASP A 7 8.62 -31.15 -20.92
C ASP A 7 7.91 -30.08 -20.07
N THR A 8 8.09 -30.18 -18.76
CA THR A 8 7.77 -29.13 -17.80
C THR A 8 8.95 -28.17 -17.70
N SER A 9 9.54 -27.78 -18.84
CA SER A 9 10.18 -26.47 -18.91
C SER A 9 9.08 -25.44 -18.71
N ARG A 10 8.86 -25.01 -17.46
CA ARG A 10 8.08 -23.79 -17.16
C ARG A 10 8.82 -22.61 -17.78
N ARG A 11 8.62 -22.39 -19.08
CA ARG A 11 9.17 -21.26 -19.79
C ARG A 11 8.54 -20.01 -19.20
N LEU A 12 9.37 -19.13 -18.65
CA LEU A 12 8.94 -17.80 -18.22
C LEU A 12 8.23 -17.11 -19.39
N PRO A 13 7.16 -16.32 -19.16
CA PRO A 13 6.31 -15.76 -20.22
C PRO A 13 7.08 -15.07 -21.36
N ARG A 14 8.24 -14.45 -21.03
CA ARG A 14 9.17 -13.82 -21.97
C ARG A 14 10.65 -14.14 -21.68
N GLY A 15 10.92 -15.28 -21.06
CA GLY A 15 12.28 -15.71 -20.70
C GLY A 15 12.89 -15.01 -19.49
N TRP A 16 14.10 -15.45 -19.11
CA TRP A 16 14.83 -14.98 -17.92
C TRP A 16 15.31 -13.54 -18.03
N ALA A 17 15.71 -13.10 -19.24
CA ALA A 17 16.14 -11.72 -19.46
C ALA A 17 15.03 -10.71 -19.14
N HIS A 18 13.79 -11.01 -19.52
CA HIS A 18 12.65 -10.14 -19.22
C HIS A 18 12.35 -10.11 -17.72
N LEU A 19 12.41 -11.26 -17.02
CA LEU A 19 12.22 -11.29 -15.57
C LEU A 19 13.31 -10.50 -14.84
N GLY A 20 14.58 -10.66 -15.26
CA GLY A 20 15.71 -9.88 -14.75
C GLY A 20 15.52 -8.38 -14.96
N PHE A 21 15.02 -7.97 -16.13
CA PHE A 21 14.68 -6.57 -16.40
C PHE A 21 13.57 -6.05 -15.47
N GLN A 22 12.54 -6.84 -15.18
CA GLN A 22 11.52 -6.45 -14.20
C GLN A 22 12.10 -6.28 -12.80
N PHE A 23 13.00 -7.18 -12.40
CA PHE A 23 13.70 -7.08 -11.13
C PHE A 23 14.51 -5.78 -11.04
N VAL A 24 15.26 -5.42 -12.09
CA VAL A 24 16.02 -4.16 -12.16
C VAL A 24 15.11 -2.94 -12.03
N ILE A 25 13.93 -2.92 -12.67
CA ILE A 25 12.96 -1.83 -12.51
C ILE A 25 12.51 -1.68 -11.04
N TRP A 26 12.19 -2.80 -10.38
CA TRP A 26 11.77 -2.76 -8.97
C TRP A 26 12.90 -2.37 -8.03
N MET A 27 14.14 -2.78 -8.30
CA MET A 27 15.31 -2.33 -7.54
C MET A 27 15.57 -0.84 -7.75
N GLY A 28 15.44 -0.33 -8.99
CA GLY A 28 15.53 1.10 -9.26
C GLY A 28 14.44 1.90 -8.54
N PHE A 29 13.21 1.41 -8.55
CA PHE A 29 12.11 2.00 -7.77
C PHE A 29 12.41 1.98 -6.27
N TYR A 30 12.91 0.86 -5.73
CA TYR A 30 13.30 0.75 -4.32
C TYR A 30 14.38 1.78 -3.95
N VAL A 31 15.42 1.97 -4.77
CA VAL A 31 16.44 2.99 -4.53
C VAL A 31 15.82 4.40 -4.50
N VAL A 32 14.96 4.73 -5.47
CA VAL A 32 14.25 6.03 -5.49
C VAL A 32 13.40 6.21 -4.23
N TYR A 33 12.69 5.16 -3.81
CA TYR A 33 11.89 5.15 -2.59
C TYR A 33 12.76 5.45 -1.35
N GLN A 34 13.91 4.78 -1.22
CA GLN A 34 14.82 4.98 -0.08
C GLN A 34 15.42 6.39 -0.08
N VAL A 35 15.73 6.97 -1.24
CA VAL A 35 16.22 8.36 -1.34
C VAL A 35 15.13 9.36 -0.95
N ALA A 36 13.91 9.19 -1.48
CA ALA A 36 12.77 10.03 -1.14
C ALA A 36 12.47 9.99 0.36
N ARG A 37 12.54 8.78 0.95
CA ARG A 37 12.41 8.55 2.38
C ARG A 37 13.44 9.36 3.19
N GLY A 38 14.73 9.24 2.85
CA GLY A 38 15.79 10.00 3.52
C GLY A 38 15.69 11.52 3.33
N ALA A 39 15.01 11.99 2.27
CA ALA A 39 14.73 13.41 2.08
C ALA A 39 13.59 13.92 2.98
N ALA A 40 12.55 13.11 3.20
CA ALA A 40 11.39 13.46 4.03
C ALA A 40 11.72 13.51 5.54
N ASP A 41 12.72 12.74 6.00
CA ASP A 41 13.10 12.62 7.41
C ASP A 41 13.79 13.87 8.01
N ARG A 42 13.90 14.97 7.25
CA ARG A 42 14.71 16.14 7.62
C ARG A 42 14.08 17.08 8.65
N SER A 43 12.78 16.94 8.97
CA SER A 43 12.15 17.79 10.01
C SER A 43 11.04 17.08 10.77
N VAL A 44 11.40 16.40 11.86
CA VAL A 44 10.45 15.79 12.81
C VAL A 44 9.41 16.80 13.30
N ALA A 45 9.83 18.05 13.59
CA ALA A 45 8.92 19.11 14.03
C ALA A 45 7.81 19.41 13.00
N SER A 46 8.15 19.49 11.71
CA SER A 46 7.14 19.69 10.66
C SER A 46 6.19 18.49 10.55
N ALA A 47 6.69 17.26 10.75
CA ALA A 47 5.85 16.06 10.73
C ALA A 47 4.78 16.10 11.83
N PHE A 48 5.16 16.45 13.06
CA PHE A 48 4.20 16.61 14.16
C PHE A 48 3.24 17.77 13.91
N SER A 49 3.73 18.92 13.43
CA SER A 49 2.87 20.06 13.07
C SER A 49 1.84 19.70 12.00
N ASN A 50 2.23 18.90 10.99
CA ASN A 50 1.33 18.44 9.94
C ASN A 50 0.31 17.42 10.48
N GLY A 51 0.73 16.47 11.33
CA GLY A 51 -0.19 15.52 11.97
C GLY A 51 -1.23 16.23 12.86
N GLU A 52 -0.80 17.21 13.66
CA GLU A 52 -1.72 18.03 14.47
C GLU A 52 -2.65 18.89 13.59
N TRP A 53 -2.17 19.36 12.44
CA TRP A 53 -3.01 20.05 11.47
C TRP A 53 -4.11 19.13 10.92
N VAL A 54 -3.78 17.89 10.54
CA VAL A 54 -4.76 16.89 10.07
C VAL A 54 -5.80 16.63 11.17
N LEU A 55 -5.36 16.35 12.40
CA LEU A 55 -6.26 16.12 13.55
C LEU A 55 -7.22 17.27 13.79
N ARG A 56 -6.73 18.52 13.78
CA ARG A 56 -7.58 19.71 13.94
C ARG A 56 -8.58 19.86 12.81
N LYS A 57 -8.22 19.49 11.58
CA LYS A 57 -9.15 19.49 10.44
C LYS A 57 -10.24 18.43 10.61
N GLU A 58 -9.89 17.21 10.96
CA GLU A 58 -10.86 16.12 11.17
C GLU A 58 -11.82 16.44 12.32
N ARG A 59 -11.30 16.98 13.43
CA ARG A 59 -12.12 17.46 14.55
C ARG A 59 -13.05 18.61 14.14
N GLY A 60 -12.55 19.57 13.37
CA GLY A 60 -13.36 20.69 12.85
C GLY A 60 -14.47 20.25 11.90
N LEU A 61 -14.25 19.14 11.17
CA LEU A 61 -15.27 18.50 10.33
C LEU A 61 -16.26 17.62 11.12
N GLY A 62 -16.05 17.43 12.43
CA GLY A 62 -16.83 16.49 13.24
C GLY A 62 -16.60 15.02 12.86
N ALA A 63 -15.48 14.71 12.21
CA ALA A 63 -15.17 13.41 11.63
C ALA A 63 -13.94 12.75 12.26
N LEU A 64 -13.59 13.10 13.51
CA LEU A 64 -12.52 12.45 14.27
C LEU A 64 -13.05 11.18 14.97
N PHE A 65 -13.35 10.15 14.18
CA PHE A 65 -13.91 8.88 14.66
C PHE A 65 -12.83 7.81 14.91
N GLU A 66 -11.60 8.02 14.44
CA GLU A 66 -10.53 7.03 14.47
C GLU A 66 -10.19 6.54 15.87
N PRO A 67 -10.10 7.40 16.92
CA PRO A 67 -9.88 6.90 18.28
C PRO A 67 -10.99 5.94 18.75
N ALA A 68 -12.24 6.15 18.32
CA ALA A 68 -13.34 5.25 18.65
C ALA A 68 -13.22 3.91 17.92
N VAL A 69 -12.83 3.94 16.63
CA VAL A 69 -12.57 2.72 15.85
C VAL A 69 -11.43 1.91 16.45
N GLN A 70 -10.33 2.57 16.81
CA GLN A 70 -9.16 1.92 17.44
C GLN A 70 -9.55 1.25 18.75
N ARG A 71 -10.27 1.94 19.65
CA ARG A 71 -10.75 1.35 20.91
C ARG A 71 -11.56 0.07 20.72
N VAL A 72 -12.43 0.01 19.70
CA VAL A 72 -13.22 -1.19 19.42
C VAL A 72 -12.31 -2.34 18.99
N VAL A 73 -11.33 -2.09 18.12
CA VAL A 73 -10.37 -3.11 17.67
C VAL A 73 -9.51 -3.61 18.83
N ASP A 74 -9.06 -2.71 19.70
CA ASP A 74 -8.20 -3.05 20.84
C ASP A 74 -8.89 -3.93 21.91
N THR A 75 -10.23 -4.05 21.89
CA THR A 75 -10.95 -5.01 22.76
C THR A 75 -10.82 -6.47 22.32
N SER A 76 -10.33 -6.75 21.11
CA SER A 76 -10.25 -8.10 20.55
C SER A 76 -8.83 -8.40 20.08
N SER A 77 -8.16 -9.33 20.76
CA SER A 77 -6.83 -9.81 20.37
C SER A 77 -6.79 -10.35 18.94
N ILE A 78 -7.88 -10.96 18.47
CA ILE A 78 -8.01 -11.43 17.08
C ILE A 78 -8.02 -10.25 16.11
N MET A 79 -8.80 -9.19 16.38
CA MET A 79 -8.85 -8.02 15.51
C MET A 79 -7.52 -7.26 15.50
N VAL A 80 -6.88 -7.10 16.66
CA VAL A 80 -5.52 -6.53 16.76
C VAL A 80 -4.55 -7.35 15.91
N THR A 81 -4.59 -8.68 16.00
CA THR A 81 -3.72 -9.58 15.22
C THR A 81 -3.98 -9.43 13.72
N LEU A 82 -5.25 -9.51 13.28
CA LEU A 82 -5.60 -9.45 11.87
C LEU A 82 -5.26 -8.09 11.24
N THR A 83 -5.54 -6.99 11.93
CA THR A 83 -5.23 -5.64 11.45
C THR A 83 -3.73 -5.37 11.44
N SER A 84 -2.99 -5.86 12.45
CA SER A 84 -1.53 -5.75 12.51
C SER A 84 -0.84 -6.53 11.40
N TYR A 85 -1.23 -7.80 11.18
CA TYR A 85 -0.71 -8.57 10.04
C TYR A 85 -1.12 -7.96 8.70
N THR A 86 -2.34 -7.45 8.58
CA THR A 86 -2.78 -6.78 7.34
C THR A 86 -1.95 -5.56 7.03
N TYR A 87 -1.63 -4.74 8.04
CA TYR A 87 -0.73 -3.60 7.89
C TYR A 87 0.58 -4.04 7.19
N TRP A 88 1.27 -5.03 7.75
CA TRP A 88 2.55 -5.51 7.19
C TRP A 88 2.42 -6.21 5.84
N LEU A 89 1.49 -7.16 5.74
CA LEU A 89 1.38 -8.05 4.58
C LEU A 89 0.78 -7.37 3.36
N SER A 90 -0.08 -6.36 3.56
CA SER A 90 -0.73 -5.65 2.46
C SER A 90 0.28 -5.03 1.49
N GLN A 91 1.30 -4.36 2.02
CA GLN A 91 2.25 -3.59 1.21
C GLN A 91 3.30 -4.47 0.52
N PHE A 92 3.76 -5.53 1.19
CA PHE A 92 4.86 -6.35 0.66
C PHE A 92 4.35 -7.66 0.05
N ALA A 93 3.67 -8.49 0.85
CA ALA A 93 3.29 -9.83 0.45
C ALA A 93 2.17 -9.82 -0.59
N VAL A 94 1.11 -9.04 -0.38
CA VAL A 94 -0.06 -9.02 -1.29
C VAL A 94 0.28 -8.33 -2.60
N VAL A 95 0.96 -7.16 -2.57
CA VAL A 95 1.44 -6.49 -3.79
C VAL A 95 2.40 -7.39 -4.57
N GLY A 96 3.39 -8.00 -3.89
CA GLY A 96 4.35 -8.91 -4.52
C GLY A 96 3.69 -10.15 -5.12
N ALA A 97 2.82 -10.82 -4.37
CA ALA A 97 2.11 -12.01 -4.83
C ALA A 97 1.19 -11.71 -6.01
N THR A 98 0.47 -10.58 -5.99
CA THR A 98 -0.39 -10.18 -7.11
C THR A 98 0.42 -9.79 -8.34
N LEU A 99 1.55 -9.08 -8.19
CA LEU A 99 2.47 -8.79 -9.29
C LEU A 99 3.00 -10.07 -9.94
N LEU A 100 3.47 -11.03 -9.14
CA LEU A 100 3.95 -12.32 -9.65
C LEU A 100 2.81 -13.10 -10.32
N TRP A 101 1.64 -13.16 -9.70
CA TRP A 101 0.49 -13.84 -10.28
C TRP A 101 0.07 -13.23 -11.62
N VAL A 102 -0.03 -11.90 -11.71
CA VAL A 102 -0.31 -11.20 -12.98
C VAL A 102 0.82 -11.42 -13.98
N TYR A 103 2.09 -11.39 -13.56
CA TYR A 103 3.23 -11.66 -14.44
C TYR A 103 3.15 -13.05 -15.09
N PHE A 104 2.83 -14.08 -14.30
CA PHE A 104 2.80 -15.47 -14.76
C PHE A 104 1.50 -15.90 -15.43
N ARG A 105 0.35 -15.30 -15.06
CA ARG A 105 -0.98 -15.74 -15.52
C ARG A 105 -1.69 -14.76 -16.45
N HIS A 106 -1.31 -13.48 -16.42
CA HIS A 106 -1.95 -12.39 -17.15
C HIS A 106 -0.90 -11.40 -17.68
N HIS A 107 0.14 -11.95 -18.31
CA HIS A 107 1.33 -11.19 -18.71
C HIS A 107 1.02 -9.98 -19.60
N GLU A 108 -0.02 -10.08 -20.42
CA GLU A 108 -0.54 -9.01 -21.28
C GLU A 108 -1.06 -7.79 -20.50
N LYS A 109 -1.39 -7.96 -19.20
CA LYS A 109 -1.82 -6.90 -18.29
C LYS A 109 -0.73 -6.44 -17.33
N PHE A 110 0.34 -7.24 -17.17
CA PHE A 110 1.40 -7.00 -16.19
C PHE A 110 2.05 -5.63 -16.31
N SER A 111 2.42 -5.18 -17.53
CA SER A 111 3.08 -3.88 -17.71
C SER A 111 2.18 -2.71 -17.31
N GLY A 112 0.88 -2.80 -17.59
CA GLY A 112 -0.10 -1.79 -17.18
C GLY A 112 -0.26 -1.74 -15.66
N PHE A 113 -0.37 -2.91 -15.02
CA PHE A 113 -0.48 -3.01 -13.56
C PHE A 113 0.78 -2.50 -12.86
N ARG A 114 1.97 -2.96 -13.27
CA ARG A 114 3.27 -2.51 -12.76
C ARG A 114 3.44 -0.99 -12.90
N ASN A 115 3.16 -0.45 -14.10
CA ASN A 115 3.30 0.99 -14.33
C ASN A 115 2.35 1.81 -13.46
N TRP A 116 1.13 1.31 -13.20
CA TRP A 116 0.19 1.99 -12.32
C TRP A 116 0.71 2.03 -10.89
N LEU A 117 1.14 0.89 -10.32
CA LEU A 117 1.74 0.83 -8.99
C LEU A 117 2.95 1.77 -8.86
N ILE A 118 3.92 1.67 -9.78
CA ILE A 118 5.13 2.49 -9.73
C ILE A 118 4.79 3.97 -9.88
N THR A 119 3.95 4.36 -10.83
CA THR A 119 3.59 5.77 -11.04
C THR A 119 2.85 6.32 -9.83
N ALA A 120 1.89 5.58 -9.29
CA ALA A 120 1.13 5.99 -8.11
C ALA A 120 2.05 6.18 -6.90
N ASN A 121 2.96 5.23 -6.65
CA ASN A 121 3.95 5.33 -5.59
C ASN A 121 4.93 6.49 -5.79
N LEU A 122 5.42 6.73 -7.00
CA LEU A 122 6.30 7.88 -7.27
C LEU A 122 5.59 9.21 -7.00
N VAL A 123 4.32 9.34 -7.36
CA VAL A 123 3.52 10.54 -7.04
C VAL A 123 3.24 10.62 -5.53
N GLY A 124 2.94 9.49 -4.88
CA GLY A 124 2.77 9.41 -3.43
C GLY A 124 4.02 9.85 -2.67
N LEU A 125 5.21 9.45 -3.14
CA LEU A 125 6.50 9.88 -2.58
C LEU A 125 6.72 11.39 -2.69
N VAL A 126 6.24 12.03 -3.76
CA VAL A 126 6.27 13.50 -3.85
C VAL A 126 5.38 14.11 -2.78
N GLY A 127 4.15 13.59 -2.60
CA GLY A 127 3.27 14.02 -1.51
C GLY A 127 3.94 13.87 -0.15
N TYR A 128 4.65 12.76 0.03
CA TYR A 128 5.35 12.47 1.27
C TYR A 128 6.49 13.46 1.56
N ILE A 129 7.32 13.78 0.56
CA ILE A 129 8.38 14.79 0.69
C ILE A 129 7.80 16.18 1.00
N LEU A 130 6.67 16.54 0.38
CA LEU A 130 6.05 17.85 0.53
C LEU A 130 5.29 18.02 1.85
N MET A 131 4.74 16.93 2.39
CA MET A 131 3.94 16.95 3.61
C MET A 131 4.33 15.75 4.51
N PRO A 132 5.55 15.73 5.08
CA PRO A 132 5.90 14.74 6.08
C PRO A 132 4.90 14.84 7.23
N THR A 133 4.35 13.72 7.70
CA THR A 133 3.19 13.74 8.61
C THR A 133 3.34 12.66 9.66
N ALA A 134 3.39 13.09 10.92
CA ALA A 134 3.39 12.18 12.06
C ALA A 134 2.04 11.44 12.11
N PRO A 135 2.05 10.11 12.29
CA PRO A 135 0.84 9.29 12.29
C PRO A 135 0.06 9.36 13.61
N PRO A 136 -1.22 8.97 13.62
CA PRO A 136 -2.10 9.10 14.78
C PRO A 136 -1.55 8.49 16.07
N ARG A 137 -0.88 7.33 16.01
CA ARG A 137 -0.27 6.64 17.17
C ARG A 137 0.75 7.48 17.96
N MET A 138 1.21 8.59 17.40
CA MET A 138 2.12 9.54 18.07
C MET A 138 1.39 10.65 18.84
N PHE A 139 0.05 10.65 18.87
CA PHE A 139 -0.78 11.68 19.51
C PHE A 139 -1.68 11.07 20.61
N PRO A 140 -1.10 10.54 21.70
CA PRO A 140 -1.87 9.92 22.79
C PRO A 140 -2.84 10.89 23.47
N GLU A 141 -2.54 12.20 23.48
CA GLU A 141 -3.41 13.25 24.01
C GLU A 141 -4.72 13.42 23.21
N TRP A 142 -4.80 12.86 22.01
CA TRP A 142 -6.01 12.78 21.19
C TRP A 142 -6.73 11.43 21.32
N GLY A 143 -6.25 10.53 22.19
CA GLY A 143 -6.86 9.23 22.46
C GLY A 143 -6.39 8.09 21.56
N PHE A 144 -5.27 8.27 20.85
CA PHE A 144 -4.64 7.22 20.03
C PHE A 144 -3.66 6.36 20.84
N VAL A 145 -3.47 5.13 20.37
CA VAL A 145 -2.54 4.15 20.95
C VAL A 145 -1.65 3.57 19.86
N ASP A 146 -0.40 3.22 20.19
CA ASP A 146 0.49 2.50 19.28
C ASP A 146 0.19 0.98 19.30
N THR A 147 -0.91 0.59 18.65
CA THR A 147 -1.36 -0.81 18.56
C THR A 147 -0.29 -1.71 17.95
N LEU A 148 0.43 -1.27 16.92
CA LEU A 148 1.50 -2.08 16.29
C LEU A 148 2.74 -2.19 17.17
N GLY A 149 3.15 -1.11 17.83
CA GLY A 149 4.25 -1.12 18.78
C GLY A 149 3.99 -2.11 19.91
N GLN A 150 2.78 -2.09 20.48
CA GLN A 150 2.35 -3.06 21.48
C GLN A 150 2.33 -4.49 20.93
N PHE A 151 1.72 -4.71 19.76
CA PHE A 151 1.65 -6.03 19.14
C PHE A 151 3.04 -6.63 18.84
N SER A 152 3.96 -5.83 18.29
CA SER A 152 5.32 -6.28 17.95
C SER A 152 6.17 -6.59 19.18
N SER A 153 5.99 -5.83 20.27
CA SER A 153 6.67 -6.09 21.55
C SER A 153 6.26 -7.43 22.16
N ILE A 154 4.99 -7.81 22.02
CA ILE A 154 4.43 -9.07 22.53
C ILE A 154 4.85 -10.26 21.65
N ASN A 155 4.92 -10.07 20.33
CA ASN A 155 5.22 -11.15 19.38
C ASN A 155 6.72 -11.28 19.04
N HIS A 156 7.60 -10.50 19.66
CA HIS A 156 9.06 -10.53 19.45
C HIS A 156 9.53 -10.28 18.00
N ASP A 157 8.69 -9.76 17.10
CA ASP A 157 8.99 -9.53 15.69
C ASP A 157 9.84 -8.26 15.41
N SER A 158 10.42 -7.64 16.44
CA SER A 158 11.01 -6.29 16.44
C SER A 158 12.12 -6.04 15.40
N GLY A 159 12.88 -7.07 14.99
CA GLY A 159 14.08 -6.93 14.16
C GLY A 159 13.83 -6.67 12.67
N LEU A 160 12.85 -7.34 12.06
CA LEU A 160 12.47 -7.13 10.64
C LEU A 160 11.55 -5.91 10.47
N ILE A 161 10.81 -5.57 11.52
CA ILE A 161 9.79 -4.52 11.58
C ILE A 161 10.37 -3.10 11.56
N SER A 162 11.51 -2.89 12.24
CA SER A 162 12.17 -1.58 12.34
C SER A 162 12.86 -1.15 11.02
N PHE A 163 13.35 -2.10 10.23
CA PHE A 163 14.13 -1.80 9.02
C PHE A 163 13.28 -1.23 7.86
N ALA A 164 11.97 -1.49 7.84
CA ALA A 164 11.10 -1.17 6.70
C ALA A 164 10.16 0.04 6.91
N SER A 165 9.86 0.44 8.15
CA SER A 165 8.87 1.50 8.41
C SER A 165 9.53 2.88 8.51
N ASN A 166 9.04 3.87 7.77
CA ASN A 166 9.35 5.26 8.06
C ASN A 166 8.36 5.77 9.12
N PRO A 167 8.81 6.22 10.30
CA PRO A 167 7.93 6.62 11.37
C PRO A 167 6.99 7.79 11.03
N TYR A 168 7.34 8.66 10.08
CA TYR A 168 6.63 9.93 9.79
C TYR A 168 5.93 9.97 8.43
N ALA A 169 5.52 8.81 7.89
CA ALA A 169 4.99 8.63 6.54
C ALA A 169 3.47 8.49 6.43
N ALA A 170 2.69 9.25 7.20
CA ALA A 170 1.24 9.05 7.22
C ALA A 170 0.55 9.54 5.92
N MET A 171 0.86 10.74 5.43
CA MET A 171 0.16 11.35 4.29
C MET A 171 1.01 11.32 3.01
N PRO A 172 0.48 10.85 1.86
CA PRO A 172 -0.75 10.08 1.67
C PRO A 172 -0.57 8.58 2.01
N SER A 173 -1.67 7.85 2.27
CA SER A 173 -1.58 6.42 2.59
C SER A 173 -1.27 5.56 1.36
N LEU A 174 -0.01 5.09 1.26
CA LEU A 174 0.42 4.15 0.22
C LEU A 174 -0.28 2.78 0.36
N HIS A 175 -0.54 2.32 1.58
CA HIS A 175 -1.30 1.09 1.84
C HIS A 175 -2.69 1.15 1.20
N ALA A 176 -3.44 2.23 1.45
CA ALA A 176 -4.76 2.41 0.87
C ALA A 176 -4.69 2.53 -0.67
N MET A 177 -3.74 3.32 -1.16
CA MET A 177 -3.52 3.51 -2.59
C MET A 177 -3.24 2.19 -3.32
N ASP A 178 -2.25 1.43 -2.85
CA ASP A 178 -1.85 0.16 -3.47
C ASP A 178 -2.94 -0.91 -3.31
N ALA A 179 -3.62 -0.95 -2.15
CA ALA A 179 -4.75 -1.85 -1.96
C ALA A 179 -5.90 -1.57 -2.93
N LEU A 180 -6.17 -0.30 -3.27
CA LEU A 180 -7.19 0.05 -4.27
C LEU A 180 -6.75 -0.38 -5.68
N ILE A 181 -5.51 -0.10 -6.07
CA ILE A 181 -4.97 -0.51 -7.37
C ILE A 181 -5.03 -2.04 -7.51
N VAL A 182 -4.53 -2.76 -6.50
CA VAL A 182 -4.56 -4.23 -6.44
C VAL A 182 -6.01 -4.73 -6.51
N GLY A 183 -6.91 -4.20 -5.69
CA GLY A 183 -8.30 -4.61 -5.63
C GLY A 183 -9.01 -4.46 -6.97
N VAL A 184 -8.85 -3.31 -7.63
CA VAL A 184 -9.44 -3.04 -8.96
C VAL A 184 -8.87 -3.97 -10.03
N VAL A 185 -7.55 -4.14 -10.08
CA VAL A 185 -6.90 -5.00 -11.08
C VAL A 185 -7.33 -6.45 -10.87
N MET A 186 -7.25 -6.96 -9.64
CA MET A 186 -7.58 -8.35 -9.33
C MET A 186 -9.07 -8.64 -9.55
N PHE A 187 -9.97 -7.72 -9.18
CA PHE A 187 -11.41 -7.83 -9.49
C PHE A 187 -11.66 -8.05 -10.99
N GLY A 188 -10.91 -7.35 -11.84
CA GLY A 188 -11.01 -7.47 -13.30
C GLY A 188 -10.43 -8.77 -13.87
N LEU A 189 -9.48 -9.41 -13.19
CA LEU A 189 -8.77 -10.59 -13.69
C LEU A 189 -9.31 -11.93 -13.15
N VAL A 190 -9.79 -11.95 -11.91
CA VAL A 190 -10.33 -13.19 -11.33
C VAL A 190 -11.72 -13.53 -11.88
N ARG A 191 -12.03 -14.83 -11.96
CA ARG A 191 -13.30 -15.32 -12.51
C ARG A 191 -14.37 -15.59 -11.45
N SER A 192 -13.97 -16.10 -10.28
CA SER A 192 -14.91 -16.45 -9.20
C SER A 192 -15.60 -15.22 -8.64
N ARG A 193 -16.93 -15.27 -8.49
CA ARG A 193 -17.72 -14.20 -7.85
C ARG A 193 -17.26 -13.92 -6.42
N VAL A 194 -16.88 -14.98 -5.69
CA VAL A 194 -16.33 -14.85 -4.33
C VAL A 194 -15.00 -14.12 -4.37
N ALA A 195 -14.08 -14.52 -5.27
CA ALA A 195 -12.80 -13.83 -5.40
C ALA A 195 -12.96 -12.36 -5.78
N LYS A 196 -13.93 -12.04 -6.66
CA LYS A 196 -14.27 -10.65 -6.99
C LYS A 196 -14.75 -9.88 -5.77
N ALA A 197 -15.67 -10.45 -4.98
CA ALA A 197 -16.15 -9.84 -3.75
C ALA A 197 -15.02 -9.59 -2.74
N LEU A 198 -14.08 -10.52 -2.61
CA LEU A 198 -12.90 -10.33 -1.75
C LEU A 198 -11.99 -9.21 -2.23
N TRP A 199 -11.69 -9.13 -3.54
CA TRP A 199 -10.81 -8.09 -4.07
C TRP A 199 -11.42 -6.69 -4.08
N ILE A 200 -12.74 -6.57 -4.22
CA ILE A 200 -13.40 -5.26 -4.09
C ILE A 200 -13.50 -4.82 -2.62
N ALA A 201 -13.62 -5.77 -1.68
CA ALA A 201 -13.60 -5.49 -0.24
C ALA A 201 -12.20 -5.21 0.31
N TRP A 202 -11.15 -5.72 -0.34
CA TRP A 202 -9.75 -5.59 0.06
C TRP A 202 -9.31 -4.15 0.40
N PRO A 203 -9.52 -3.12 -0.44
CA PRO A 203 -9.13 -1.75 -0.09
C PRO A 203 -9.83 -1.22 1.16
N ALA A 204 -11.09 -1.59 1.40
CA ALA A 204 -11.81 -1.19 2.61
C ALA A 204 -11.22 -1.88 3.86
N TRP A 205 -10.84 -3.15 3.75
CA TRP A 205 -10.18 -3.88 4.84
C TRP A 205 -8.80 -3.30 5.18
N VAL A 206 -8.00 -2.96 4.16
CA VAL A 206 -6.69 -2.32 4.38
C VAL A 206 -6.86 -0.93 4.98
N ALA A 207 -7.79 -0.11 4.47
CA ALA A 207 -8.13 1.19 5.04
C ALA A 207 -8.55 1.10 6.51
N PHE A 208 -9.45 0.16 6.84
CA PHE A 208 -9.83 -0.11 8.22
C PHE A 208 -8.63 -0.48 9.09
N SER A 209 -7.77 -1.39 8.61
CA SER A 209 -6.61 -1.88 9.35
C SER A 209 -5.61 -0.78 9.65
N VAL A 210 -5.33 0.12 8.69
CA VAL A 210 -4.37 1.21 8.91
C VAL A 210 -4.89 2.30 9.83
N ILE A 211 -6.20 2.58 9.78
CA ILE A 211 -6.87 3.54 10.66
C ILE A 211 -6.94 2.97 12.08
N SER A 212 -7.42 1.74 12.23
CA SER A 212 -7.63 1.12 13.54
C SER A 212 -6.34 0.81 14.31
N THR A 213 -5.21 0.78 13.62
CA THR A 213 -3.88 0.59 14.24
C THR A 213 -3.14 1.91 14.49
N GLY A 214 -3.78 3.05 14.22
CA GLY A 214 -3.21 4.38 14.46
C GLY A 214 -2.08 4.76 13.49
N ASN A 215 -2.00 4.14 12.31
CA ASN A 215 -0.93 4.41 11.35
C ASN A 215 -1.29 5.45 10.31
N HIS A 216 -2.58 5.63 10.04
CA HIS A 216 -3.07 6.58 9.06
C HIS A 216 -4.35 7.25 9.57
N TYR A 217 -4.47 8.54 9.31
CA TYR A 217 -5.72 9.29 9.42
C TYR A 217 -6.69 8.86 8.31
N TRP A 218 -8.00 9.06 8.48
CA TRP A 218 -8.92 8.74 7.38
C TRP A 218 -8.69 9.66 6.16
N LEU A 219 -8.22 10.89 6.38
CA LEU A 219 -7.82 11.78 5.30
C LEU A 219 -6.61 11.24 4.50
N ASP A 220 -5.68 10.54 5.14
CA ASP A 220 -4.54 9.91 4.45
C ASP A 220 -5.01 8.83 3.49
N VAL A 221 -6.00 8.04 3.92
CA VAL A 221 -6.64 6.96 3.14
C VAL A 221 -7.35 7.55 1.94
N VAL A 222 -8.12 8.63 2.14
CA VAL A 222 -8.81 9.33 1.05
C VAL A 222 -7.80 9.87 0.04
N ALA A 223 -6.73 10.53 0.51
CA ALA A 223 -5.67 11.01 -0.37
C ALA A 223 -5.02 9.87 -1.19
N GLY A 224 -4.76 8.73 -0.55
CA GLY A 224 -4.25 7.52 -1.22
C GLY A 224 -5.19 7.01 -2.31
N PHE A 225 -6.49 6.89 -2.03
CA PHE A 225 -7.48 6.48 -3.02
C PHE A 225 -7.60 7.47 -4.18
N VAL A 226 -7.59 8.78 -3.89
CA VAL A 226 -7.61 9.83 -4.92
C VAL A 226 -6.39 9.70 -5.83
N LEU A 227 -5.19 9.50 -5.28
CA LEU A 227 -3.97 9.31 -6.06
C LEU A 227 -4.01 8.04 -6.92
N ALA A 228 -4.50 6.92 -6.38
CA ALA A 228 -4.69 5.70 -7.16
C ALA A 228 -5.60 5.93 -8.38
N VAL A 229 -6.75 6.59 -8.18
CA VAL A 229 -7.69 6.90 -9.26
C VAL A 229 -7.08 7.87 -10.27
N ALA A 230 -6.50 8.98 -9.80
CA ALA A 230 -5.93 10.03 -10.65
C ALA A 230 -4.80 9.48 -11.55
N THR A 231 -3.87 8.71 -10.98
CA THR A 231 -2.77 8.10 -11.73
C THR A 231 -3.26 7.05 -12.72
N GLY A 232 -4.29 6.26 -12.34
CA GLY A 232 -4.92 5.30 -13.23
C GLY A 232 -5.60 5.95 -14.43
N LEU A 233 -6.34 7.04 -14.21
CA LEU A 233 -6.96 7.82 -15.29
C LEU A 233 -5.92 8.48 -16.20
N ALA A 234 -4.86 9.06 -15.64
CA ALA A 234 -3.77 9.67 -16.40
C ALA A 234 -3.08 8.65 -17.31
N LEU A 235 -2.73 7.46 -16.79
CA LEU A 235 -2.10 6.40 -17.57
C LEU A 235 -3.01 5.86 -18.67
N ARG A 236 -4.31 5.72 -18.39
CA ARG A 236 -5.30 5.36 -19.42
C ARG A 236 -5.36 6.40 -20.52
N ARG A 237 -5.39 7.69 -20.17
CA ARG A 237 -5.43 8.79 -21.15
C ARG A 237 -4.20 8.80 -22.04
N VAL A 238 -3.00 8.67 -21.47
CA VAL A 238 -1.74 8.59 -22.23
C VAL A 238 -1.76 7.40 -23.19
N ARG A 239 -2.25 6.24 -22.76
CA ARG A 239 -2.38 5.06 -23.62
C ARG A 239 -3.33 5.31 -24.78
N THR A 240 -4.50 5.90 -24.54
CA THR A 240 -5.47 6.22 -25.60
C THR A 240 -4.88 7.19 -26.63
N LEU A 241 -4.20 8.25 -26.19
CA LEU A 241 -3.57 9.22 -27.08
C LEU A 241 -2.47 8.60 -27.96
N ARG A 242 -1.70 7.64 -27.42
CA ARG A 242 -0.69 6.92 -28.20
C ARG A 242 -1.31 6.05 -29.29
N LEU A 243 -2.43 5.38 -28.98
CA LEU A 243 -3.16 4.56 -29.95
C LEU A 243 -3.84 5.38 -31.05
N GLN A 244 -4.21 6.64 -30.79
CA GLN A 244 -4.77 7.55 -31.80
C GLN A 244 -3.71 8.13 -32.74
N ARG A 245 -2.43 8.07 -32.37
CA ARG A 245 -1.30 8.61 -33.14
C ARG A 245 -0.52 7.54 -33.93
N ALA A 246 -0.83 6.26 -33.71
CA ALA A 246 -0.22 5.12 -34.36
C ALA A 246 -1.14 4.63 -35.50
#